data_AF-A0A1X2HC85-F1
#
_entry.id   AF-A0A1X2HC85-F1
#
_cell.length_a   1.000
_cell.length_b   1.000
_cell.length_c   1.000
_cell.angle_alpha   90.00
_cell.angle_beta   90.00
_cell.angle_gamma   90.00
#
_symmetry.space_group_name_H-M   'P 1'
#
loop_
_entity.id
_entity.type
_entity.pdbx_description
1 polymer ?
#
loop_
_entity_poly.entity_id
_entity_poly.type
_entity_poly.pdbx_seq_one_letter_code
_entity_poly.pdbx_strand_id
1 'polypeptide(L)'
;MLDAGNGTLYLNFKKAFDLQKAEHVGKQDPYVQFSLDFSETESFQKTFTHEDAGEEAVWNQSFEIPYAGQPKLYVEIMDQEKATDEVIGFATIPLDQVQENGGAINGLFEVFNHKGEDAGHLHLTISLLGSGGFDDEEPRPAESEITEGHVQRVKHLRHRALAGDVGEVALAGGLAVGLGLFGRKLYGEYRKKHPKEEEA
;
A
#
# COMPACT_ATOMS: atom_id res chain seq x y z
N MET A 1 -27.53 2.91 23.20
CA MET A 1 -26.78 1.82 22.53
C MET A 1 -26.79 2.19 21.07
N LEU A 2 -25.69 2.75 20.55
CA LEU A 2 -25.61 3.06 19.13
C LEU A 2 -25.64 1.73 18.39
N ASP A 3 -26.46 1.64 17.34
CA ASP A 3 -26.60 0.44 16.52
C ASP A 3 -25.29 0.29 15.72
N ALA A 4 -24.30 -0.38 16.32
CA ALA A 4 -22.91 -0.41 15.85
C ALA A 4 -22.71 -1.16 14.51
N GLY A 5 -23.80 -1.63 13.90
CA GLY A 5 -23.77 -2.41 12.67
C GLY A 5 -23.62 -1.57 11.42
N ASN A 6 -24.25 -0.40 11.32
CA ASN A 6 -24.30 0.41 10.10
C ASN A 6 -24.10 1.90 10.39
N GLY A 7 -23.27 2.58 9.61
CA GLY A 7 -22.99 4.00 9.73
C GLY A 7 -22.10 4.52 8.60
N THR A 8 -21.44 5.63 8.85
CA THR A 8 -20.47 6.24 7.94
C THR A 8 -19.14 6.39 8.66
N LEU A 9 -18.07 5.88 8.07
CA LEU A 9 -16.71 6.12 8.52
C LEU A 9 -16.19 7.39 7.84
N TYR A 10 -15.84 8.37 8.65
CA TYR A 10 -15.07 9.54 8.22
C TYR A 10 -13.59 9.23 8.33
N LEU A 11 -12.86 9.49 7.24
CA LEU A 11 -11.42 9.33 7.13
C LEU A 11 -10.82 10.67 6.73
N ASN A 12 -9.79 11.16 7.42
CA ASN A 12 -9.01 12.32 6.99
C ASN A 12 -7.53 11.92 6.91
N PHE A 13 -7.07 11.66 5.69
CA PHE A 13 -5.67 11.37 5.38
C PHE A 13 -4.90 12.69 5.41
N LYS A 14 -4.12 12.93 6.47
CA LYS A 14 -3.45 14.21 6.71
C LYS A 14 -2.08 14.24 6.04
N LYS A 15 -1.19 13.35 6.44
CA LYS A 15 0.18 13.27 5.93
C LYS A 15 0.80 11.90 6.13
N ALA A 16 1.89 11.62 5.44
CA ALA A 16 2.82 10.56 5.75
C ALA A 16 4.25 11.11 5.83
N PHE A 17 5.09 10.47 6.63
CA PHE A 17 6.47 10.91 6.88
C PHE A 17 7.37 9.72 7.21
N ASP A 18 8.68 9.95 7.16
CA ASP A 18 9.72 8.92 7.26
C ASP A 18 9.50 7.78 6.25
N LEU A 19 9.00 8.12 5.05
CA LEU A 19 8.69 7.12 4.02
C LEU A 19 9.95 6.46 3.49
N GLN A 20 9.94 5.12 3.42
CA GLN A 20 10.96 4.39 2.68
C GLN A 20 11.00 4.87 1.23
N LYS A 21 12.21 5.04 0.66
CA LYS A 21 12.33 5.34 -0.78
C LYS A 21 11.94 4.11 -1.62
N ALA A 22 10.90 4.24 -2.42
CA ALA A 22 10.59 3.30 -3.50
C ALA A 22 11.57 3.50 -4.68
N GLU A 23 11.74 4.73 -5.14
CA GLU A 23 12.64 5.06 -6.25
C GLU A 23 14.13 5.11 -5.90
N HIS A 24 14.97 4.80 -6.90
CA HIS A 24 16.43 4.96 -6.83
C HIS A 24 16.91 6.37 -7.23
N VAL A 25 16.14 7.11 -8.03
CA VAL A 25 16.49 8.44 -8.55
C VAL A 25 15.22 9.27 -8.68
N GLY A 26 15.19 10.45 -8.08
CA GLY A 26 14.01 11.32 -8.11
C GLY A 26 13.41 11.50 -6.72
N LYS A 27 12.23 12.10 -6.69
CA LYS A 27 11.39 12.15 -5.51
C LYS A 27 10.13 11.38 -5.86
N GLN A 28 9.79 10.43 -4.99
CA GLN A 28 8.50 9.75 -5.03
C GLN A 28 7.34 10.75 -4.93
N ASP A 29 6.23 10.36 -5.54
CA ASP A 29 4.96 11.08 -5.75
C ASP A 29 3.83 10.38 -4.97
N PRO A 30 3.72 10.55 -3.64
CA PRO A 30 2.92 9.63 -2.84
C PRO A 30 1.42 9.95 -2.90
N TYR A 31 0.62 8.89 -2.95
CA TYR A 31 -0.82 8.91 -2.66
C TYR A 31 -1.21 7.73 -1.76
N VAL A 32 -2.34 7.82 -1.07
CA VAL A 32 -2.88 6.70 -0.29
C VAL A 32 -4.06 6.10 -1.04
N GLN A 33 -4.06 4.78 -1.23
CA GLN A 33 -5.27 4.04 -1.55
C GLN A 33 -5.75 3.23 -0.36
N PHE A 34 -7.06 3.09 -0.22
CA PHE A 34 -7.66 2.46 0.95
C PHE A 34 -8.99 1.76 0.63
N SER A 35 -9.32 0.74 1.41
CA SER A 35 -10.60 0.02 1.32
C SER A 35 -10.99 -0.65 2.65
N LEU A 36 -12.28 -0.88 2.86
CA LEU A 36 -12.80 -1.77 3.91
C LEU A 36 -12.83 -3.25 3.48
N ASP A 37 -12.59 -3.52 2.19
CA ASP A 37 -12.52 -4.85 1.61
C ASP A 37 -11.41 -4.92 0.56
N PHE A 38 -10.23 -5.40 0.94
CA PHE A 38 -9.10 -5.50 0.02
C PHE A 38 -9.23 -6.61 -1.04
N SER A 39 -10.25 -7.47 -0.95
CA SER A 39 -10.44 -8.59 -1.88
C SER A 39 -10.94 -8.14 -3.25
N GLU A 40 -11.60 -6.98 -3.29
CA GLU A 40 -12.09 -6.35 -4.53
C GLU A 40 -11.22 -5.13 -4.86
N THR A 41 -10.37 -5.22 -5.88
CA THR A 41 -9.49 -4.10 -6.28
C THR A 41 -10.25 -2.81 -6.61
N GLU A 42 -11.45 -2.92 -7.19
CA GLU A 42 -12.29 -1.78 -7.56
C GLU A 42 -12.92 -1.06 -6.34
N SER A 43 -12.86 -1.67 -5.15
CA SER A 43 -13.37 -1.04 -3.92
C SER A 43 -12.42 0.02 -3.35
N PHE A 44 -11.17 0.05 -3.85
CA PHE A 44 -10.18 1.01 -3.39
C PHE A 44 -10.53 2.42 -3.85
N GLN A 45 -10.56 3.33 -2.89
CA GLN A 45 -10.55 4.77 -3.14
C GLN A 45 -9.13 5.28 -2.95
N LYS A 46 -8.84 6.47 -3.48
CA LYS A 46 -7.51 7.08 -3.35
C LYS A 46 -7.54 8.57 -3.07
N THR A 47 -6.51 9.05 -2.39
CA THR A 47 -6.20 10.47 -2.28
C THR A 47 -5.74 11.03 -3.62
N PHE A 48 -5.60 12.36 -3.71
CA PHE A 48 -4.76 12.97 -4.72
C PHE A 48 -3.29 12.59 -4.48
N THR A 49 -2.49 12.71 -5.53
CA THR A 49 -1.05 12.50 -5.51
C THR A 49 -0.32 13.77 -5.11
N HIS A 50 0.62 13.67 -4.17
CA HIS A 50 1.51 14.77 -3.84
C HIS A 50 2.77 14.66 -4.71
N GLU A 51 2.83 15.46 -5.78
CA GLU A 51 3.96 15.46 -6.72
C GLU A 51 5.24 16.03 -6.09
N ASP A 52 6.40 15.43 -6.41
CA ASP A 52 7.74 15.80 -5.97
C ASP A 52 7.89 15.90 -4.42
N ALA A 53 7.20 15.02 -3.69
CA ALA A 53 7.12 15.07 -2.23
C ALA A 53 8.40 14.51 -1.55
N GLY A 54 8.91 13.37 -2.04
CA GLY A 54 10.04 12.68 -1.43
C GLY A 54 9.61 11.84 -0.23
N GLU A 55 10.27 11.97 0.92
CA GLU A 55 10.02 11.10 2.09
C GLU A 55 8.85 11.56 2.98
N GLU A 56 8.21 12.68 2.63
CA GLU A 56 7.06 13.25 3.35
C GLU A 56 6.01 13.73 2.35
N ALA A 57 4.75 13.38 2.58
CA ALA A 57 3.62 13.80 1.75
C ALA A 57 2.49 14.33 2.62
N VAL A 58 1.82 15.40 2.17
CA VAL A 58 0.68 16.01 2.86
C VAL A 58 -0.53 16.03 1.91
N TRP A 59 -1.65 15.46 2.37
CA TRP A 59 -2.90 15.41 1.61
C TRP A 59 -4.02 16.26 2.23
N ASN A 60 -4.21 16.18 3.55
CA ASN A 60 -5.36 16.78 4.24
C ASN A 60 -6.70 16.52 3.51
N GLN A 61 -6.89 15.29 3.02
CA GLN A 61 -8.05 14.91 2.23
C GLN A 61 -8.99 14.00 3.02
N SER A 62 -10.27 14.30 2.96
CA SER A 62 -11.31 13.58 3.68
C SER A 62 -12.21 12.74 2.80
N PHE A 63 -12.70 11.65 3.37
CA PHE A 63 -13.65 10.72 2.74
C PHE A 63 -14.70 10.31 3.76
N GLU A 64 -15.92 10.10 3.26
CA GLU A 64 -17.01 9.50 4.00
C GLU A 64 -17.42 8.22 3.28
N ILE A 65 -17.27 7.07 3.95
CA ILE A 65 -17.51 5.76 3.34
C ILE A 65 -18.55 4.98 4.13
N PRO A 66 -19.41 4.18 3.45
CA PRO A 66 -20.36 3.31 4.14
C PRO A 66 -19.62 2.31 5.04
N TYR A 67 -20.03 2.26 6.30
CA TYR A 67 -19.53 1.33 7.30
C TYR A 67 -20.65 0.40 7.71
N ALA A 68 -20.41 -0.90 7.62
CA ALA A 68 -21.35 -1.97 7.93
C ALA A 68 -20.75 -2.97 8.93
N GLY A 69 -19.89 -2.49 9.83
CA GLY A 69 -19.22 -3.33 10.83
C GLY A 69 -18.00 -4.09 10.31
N GLN A 70 -17.39 -3.65 9.21
CA GLN A 70 -16.16 -4.25 8.70
C GLN A 70 -15.06 -4.14 9.79
N PRO A 71 -14.28 -5.21 10.02
CA PRO A 71 -13.36 -5.23 11.14
C PRO A 71 -12.09 -4.41 10.89
N LYS A 72 -11.79 -4.08 9.63
CA LYS A 72 -10.46 -3.60 9.21
C LYS A 72 -10.58 -2.56 8.12
N LEU A 73 -9.70 -1.56 8.18
CA LEU A 73 -9.38 -0.64 7.10
C LEU A 73 -8.01 -1.01 6.53
N TYR A 74 -7.92 -1.21 5.23
CA TYR A 74 -6.66 -1.50 4.54
C TYR A 74 -6.17 -0.21 3.90
N VAL A 75 -4.91 0.15 4.14
CA VAL A 75 -4.27 1.33 3.56
C VAL A 75 -2.95 0.93 2.88
N GLU A 76 -2.72 1.47 1.69
CA GLU A 76 -1.52 1.27 0.89
C GLU A 76 -1.03 2.67 0.45
N ILE A 77 0.17 3.06 0.87
CA ILE A 77 0.86 4.26 0.39
C ILE A 77 1.59 3.87 -0.88
N MET A 78 1.23 4.54 -1.96
CA MET A 78 1.67 4.27 -3.33
C MET A 78 2.54 5.40 -3.83
N ASP A 79 3.53 5.08 -4.65
CA ASP A 79 4.30 6.00 -5.46
C ASP A 79 3.69 6.05 -6.87
N GLN A 80 3.29 7.23 -7.34
CA GLN A 80 2.73 7.34 -8.69
C GLN A 80 3.85 7.29 -9.73
N GLU A 81 3.76 6.32 -10.63
CA GLU A 81 4.77 6.09 -11.65
C GLU A 81 4.21 6.27 -13.06
N LYS A 82 5.09 6.48 -14.04
CA LYS A 82 4.63 6.62 -15.45
C LYS A 82 4.01 5.34 -16.00
N ALA A 83 4.51 4.19 -15.56
CA ALA A 83 4.12 2.88 -16.08
C ALA A 83 3.18 2.14 -15.12
N THR A 84 3.63 1.89 -13.91
CA THR A 84 2.85 1.17 -12.89
C THR A 84 3.29 1.60 -11.51
N ASP A 85 2.35 2.17 -10.76
CA ASP A 85 2.56 2.64 -9.40
C ASP A 85 3.18 1.56 -8.50
N GLU A 86 4.14 1.97 -7.68
CA GLU A 86 4.83 1.08 -6.73
C GLU A 86 4.28 1.27 -5.30
N VAL A 87 4.23 0.20 -4.52
CA VAL A 87 3.86 0.30 -3.10
C VAL A 87 5.08 0.75 -2.29
N ILE A 88 4.95 1.88 -1.61
CA ILE A 88 5.94 2.38 -0.63
C ILE A 88 5.78 1.60 0.68
N GLY A 89 4.56 1.56 1.22
CA GLY A 89 4.24 0.90 2.49
C GLY A 89 2.75 0.61 2.62
N PHE A 90 2.39 -0.28 3.52
CA PHE A 90 0.99 -0.64 3.77
C PHE A 90 0.73 -0.90 5.26
N ALA A 91 -0.53 -0.78 5.66
CA ALA A 91 -0.98 -1.18 6.98
C ALA A 91 -2.42 -1.73 6.93
N THR A 92 -2.69 -2.71 7.77
CA THR A 92 -4.06 -3.09 8.10
C THR A 92 -4.41 -2.47 9.44
N ILE A 93 -5.43 -1.63 9.49
CA ILE A 93 -5.86 -0.92 10.69
C ILE A 93 -7.11 -1.64 11.26
N PRO A 94 -7.01 -2.27 12.44
CA PRO A 94 -8.19 -2.76 13.16
C PRO A 94 -9.16 -1.60 13.42
N LEU A 95 -10.47 -1.80 13.24
CA LEU A 95 -11.49 -0.75 13.45
C LEU A 95 -12.19 -0.83 14.81
N ASP A 96 -11.94 -1.88 15.58
CA ASP A 96 -12.37 -2.00 16.98
C ASP A 96 -11.75 -0.92 17.87
N GLN A 97 -10.45 -0.61 17.70
CA GLN A 97 -9.79 0.49 18.40
C GLN A 97 -10.56 1.82 18.25
N VAL A 98 -11.24 2.06 17.12
CA VAL A 98 -12.00 3.31 16.92
C VAL A 98 -13.14 3.40 17.93
N GLN A 99 -13.86 2.31 18.15
CA GLN A 99 -14.95 2.25 19.13
C GLN A 99 -14.41 2.30 20.56
N GLU A 100 -13.30 1.62 20.84
CA GLU A 100 -12.64 1.62 22.16
C GLU A 100 -12.19 3.02 22.57
N ASN A 101 -11.88 3.88 21.60
CA ASN A 101 -11.50 5.27 21.81
C ASN A 101 -12.68 6.25 21.65
N GLY A 102 -13.90 5.79 21.95
CA GLY A 102 -15.08 6.67 21.98
C GLY A 102 -15.66 7.01 20.61
N GLY A 103 -15.24 6.31 19.56
CA GLY A 103 -15.74 6.45 18.20
C GLY A 103 -14.86 7.27 17.26
N ALA A 104 -13.70 7.77 17.73
CA ALA A 104 -12.72 8.40 16.86
C ALA A 104 -11.28 8.21 17.33
N ILE A 105 -10.35 8.37 16.39
CA ILE A 105 -8.91 8.34 16.60
C ILE A 105 -8.27 9.38 15.69
N ASN A 106 -7.44 10.27 16.25
CA ASN A 106 -6.41 10.99 15.50
C ASN A 106 -5.08 10.24 15.64
N GLY A 107 -4.72 9.41 14.66
CA GLY A 107 -3.72 8.36 14.82
C GLY A 107 -2.45 8.54 13.99
N LEU A 108 -1.32 8.09 14.55
CA LEU A 108 -0.08 7.78 13.85
C LEU A 108 0.02 6.27 13.71
N PHE A 109 -0.06 5.79 12.48
CA PHE A 109 -0.04 4.38 12.12
C PHE A 109 1.30 4.05 11.46
N GLU A 110 2.04 3.08 11.99
CA GLU A 110 3.20 2.51 11.30
C GLU A 110 2.73 1.84 10.01
N VAL A 111 3.48 2.03 8.92
CA VAL A 111 3.30 1.30 7.67
C VAL A 111 4.52 0.44 7.39
N PHE A 112 4.29 -0.69 6.73
CA PHE A 112 5.32 -1.70 6.51
C PHE A 112 5.55 -1.96 5.03
N ASN A 113 6.77 -2.35 4.67
CA ASN A 113 7.04 -2.85 3.33
C ASN A 113 6.65 -4.33 3.20
N HIS A 114 6.74 -4.89 1.99
CA HIS A 114 6.37 -6.29 1.68
C HIS A 114 7.14 -7.38 2.47
N LYS A 115 8.21 -7.01 3.19
CA LYS A 115 8.98 -7.89 4.08
C LYS A 115 8.56 -7.76 5.55
N GLY A 116 7.66 -6.82 5.86
CA GLY A 116 7.24 -6.50 7.21
C GLY A 116 8.24 -5.62 7.97
N GLU A 117 9.12 -4.93 7.25
CA GLU A 117 10.02 -3.93 7.84
C GLU A 117 9.31 -2.56 7.84
N ASP A 118 9.68 -1.69 8.78
CA ASP A 118 9.20 -0.31 8.84
C ASP A 118 9.41 0.43 7.50
N ALA A 119 8.37 1.14 7.07
CA ALA A 119 8.34 1.90 5.82
C ALA A 119 7.80 3.33 6.00
N GLY A 120 7.68 3.79 7.24
CA GLY A 120 7.24 5.13 7.60
C GLY A 120 5.94 5.14 8.39
N HIS A 121 5.33 6.32 8.49
CA HIS A 121 4.14 6.56 9.30
C HIS A 121 3.06 7.28 8.52
N LEU A 122 1.81 6.88 8.74
CA LEU A 122 0.61 7.54 8.23
C LEU A 122 -0.11 8.28 9.37
N HIS A 123 -0.34 9.58 9.18
CA HIS A 123 -1.21 10.39 10.03
C HIS A 123 -2.63 10.42 9.46
N LEU A 124 -3.56 9.77 10.15
CA LEU A 124 -4.94 9.58 9.72
C LEU A 124 -5.92 9.81 10.88
N THR A 125 -6.93 10.65 10.66
CA THR A 125 -8.12 10.67 11.54
C THR A 125 -9.13 9.64 11.04
N ILE A 126 -9.65 8.82 11.95
CA ILE A 126 -10.74 7.88 11.71
C ILE A 126 -11.87 8.21 12.70
N SER A 127 -13.10 8.38 12.24
CA SER A 127 -14.26 8.63 13.10
C SER A 127 -15.52 7.97 12.57
N LEU A 128 -16.33 7.42 13.47
CA LEU A 128 -17.71 7.05 13.16
C LEU A 128 -18.57 8.32 13.20
N LEU A 129 -19.16 8.73 12.07
CA LEU A 129 -19.99 9.95 12.07
C LEU A 129 -21.10 9.85 13.12
N GLY A 130 -21.24 10.91 13.91
CA GLY A 130 -22.17 10.97 15.05
C GLY A 130 -21.55 10.63 16.41
N SER A 131 -20.29 10.19 16.46
CA SER A 131 -19.57 9.90 17.73
C SER A 131 -18.85 11.10 18.37
N GLY A 132 -19.02 12.31 17.82
CA GLY A 132 -18.25 13.50 18.22
C GLY A 132 -16.92 13.57 17.45
N GLY A 133 -16.60 14.73 16.89
CA GLY A 133 -15.38 14.93 16.09
C GLY A 133 -14.16 15.24 16.96
N PHE A 134 -13.00 14.69 16.60
CA PHE A 134 -11.74 14.85 17.35
C PHE A 134 -10.58 15.37 16.48
N ASP A 135 -10.86 16.25 15.51
CA ASP A 135 -9.80 16.81 14.66
C ASP A 135 -8.84 17.77 15.40
N ASP A 136 -9.19 18.21 16.61
CA ASP A 136 -8.40 19.15 17.42
C ASP A 136 -7.44 18.49 18.44
N GLU A 137 -7.45 17.16 18.57
CA GLU A 137 -6.53 16.46 19.48
C GLU A 137 -5.13 16.28 18.86
N GLU A 138 -4.08 16.20 19.69
CA GLU A 138 -2.75 15.82 19.22
C GLU A 138 -2.78 14.38 18.67
N PRO A 139 -2.05 14.09 17.57
CA PRO A 139 -2.00 12.75 17.04
C PRO A 139 -1.27 11.82 18.01
N ARG A 140 -1.82 10.62 18.20
CA ARG A 140 -1.27 9.61 19.12
C ARG A 140 -0.91 8.31 18.38
N PRO A 141 0.02 7.50 18.89
CA PRO A 141 0.27 6.17 18.34
C PRO A 141 -1.03 5.35 18.29
N ALA A 142 -1.27 4.69 17.16
CA ALA A 142 -2.44 3.86 16.91
C ALA A 142 -2.04 2.50 16.31
N GLU A 143 -2.93 1.52 16.38
CA GLU A 143 -2.56 0.14 16.07
C GLU A 143 -2.58 -0.13 14.55
N SER A 144 -1.48 -0.69 14.06
CA SER A 144 -1.33 -1.26 12.72
C SER A 144 -1.02 -2.75 12.80
N GLU A 145 -1.57 -3.51 11.87
CA GLU A 145 -1.32 -4.95 11.68
C GLU A 145 -0.72 -5.24 10.30
N ILE A 146 0.04 -6.33 10.24
CA ILE A 146 0.42 -7.00 8.99
C ILE A 146 -0.41 -8.27 8.87
N THR A 147 -1.34 -8.31 7.92
CA THR A 147 -2.14 -9.51 7.66
C THR A 147 -1.63 -10.26 6.43
N GLU A 148 -1.71 -11.60 6.45
CA GLU A 148 -1.22 -12.44 5.34
C GLU A 148 -1.87 -12.06 4.01
N GLY A 149 -3.19 -11.85 3.99
CA GLY A 149 -3.92 -11.46 2.79
C GLY A 149 -3.44 -10.13 2.20
N HIS A 150 -3.22 -9.12 3.05
CA HIS A 150 -2.73 -7.82 2.62
C HIS A 150 -1.28 -7.90 2.09
N VAL A 151 -0.41 -8.70 2.74
CA VAL A 151 0.95 -8.98 2.26
C VAL A 151 0.93 -9.61 0.85
N GLN A 152 0.05 -10.59 0.61
CA GLN A 152 -0.03 -11.24 -0.72
C GLN A 152 -0.48 -10.26 -1.80
N ARG A 153 -1.44 -9.37 -1.49
CA ARG A 153 -1.86 -8.30 -2.39
C ARG A 153 -0.71 -7.35 -2.72
N VAL A 154 0.00 -6.85 -1.70
CA VAL A 154 1.14 -5.94 -1.89
C VAL A 154 2.25 -6.59 -2.73
N LYS A 155 2.53 -7.88 -2.51
CA LYS A 155 3.46 -8.64 -3.38
C LYS A 155 2.97 -8.72 -4.81
N HIS A 156 1.67 -8.86 -5.06
CA HIS A 156 1.11 -8.86 -6.41
C HIS A 156 1.27 -7.51 -7.10
N LEU A 157 0.97 -6.40 -6.41
CA LEU A 157 1.16 -5.04 -6.92
C LEU A 157 2.63 -4.80 -7.30
N ARG A 158 3.56 -5.15 -6.40
CA ARG A 158 5.00 -5.02 -6.65
C ARG A 158 5.50 -5.87 -7.84
N HIS A 159 4.99 -7.09 -8.01
CA HIS A 159 5.35 -7.91 -9.18
C HIS A 159 4.87 -7.27 -10.48
N ARG A 160 3.74 -6.54 -10.47
CA ARG A 160 3.24 -5.81 -11.64
C ARG A 160 4.10 -4.58 -11.95
N ALA A 161 4.51 -3.82 -10.93
CA ALA A 161 5.42 -2.68 -11.09
C ALA A 161 6.74 -3.12 -11.75
N LEU A 162 7.39 -4.16 -11.19
CA LEU A 162 8.62 -4.73 -11.74
C LEU A 162 8.45 -5.28 -13.18
N ALA A 163 7.28 -5.86 -13.50
CA ALA A 163 7.01 -6.34 -14.86
C ALA A 163 6.79 -5.19 -15.86
N GLY A 164 6.23 -4.07 -15.42
CA GLY A 164 6.11 -2.83 -16.20
C GLY A 164 7.48 -2.25 -16.57
N ASP A 165 8.40 -2.18 -15.60
CA ASP A 165 9.76 -1.64 -15.80
C ASP A 165 10.60 -2.50 -16.75
N VAL A 166 10.42 -3.83 -16.70
CA VAL A 166 11.06 -4.76 -17.66
C VAL A 166 10.50 -4.57 -19.08
N GLY A 167 9.29 -4.01 -19.22
CA GLY A 167 8.69 -3.65 -20.51
C GLY A 167 9.42 -2.53 -21.26
N GLU A 168 10.18 -1.67 -20.56
CA GLU A 168 10.95 -0.58 -21.18
C GLU A 168 12.41 -0.98 -21.48
N VAL A 169 13.00 -1.88 -20.69
CA VAL A 169 14.41 -2.30 -20.85
C VAL A 169 14.59 -3.48 -21.83
N ALA A 170 13.53 -4.23 -22.15
CA ALA A 170 13.63 -5.37 -23.06
C ALA A 170 13.97 -5.01 -24.53
N LEU A 171 13.91 -3.74 -24.94
CA LEU A 171 14.29 -3.31 -26.30
C LEU A 171 15.65 -2.62 -26.41
N ALA A 172 16.29 -2.25 -25.30
CA ALA A 172 17.57 -1.53 -25.32
C ALA A 172 18.60 -2.17 -24.40
N GLY A 173 19.11 -3.34 -24.80
CA GLY A 173 20.42 -3.82 -24.30
C GLY A 173 20.36 -4.72 -23.07
N GLY A 174 19.92 -5.96 -23.30
CA GLY A 174 20.06 -7.16 -22.47
C GLY A 174 20.79 -7.07 -21.13
N LEU A 175 20.05 -7.32 -20.05
CA LEU A 175 20.43 -8.25 -18.99
C LEU A 175 19.18 -8.73 -18.24
N ALA A 176 19.09 -10.04 -18.08
CA ALA A 176 17.97 -10.76 -17.51
C ALA A 176 17.92 -10.63 -15.98
N VAL A 177 16.82 -10.13 -15.43
CA VAL A 177 16.45 -10.39 -14.03
C VAL A 177 14.96 -10.66 -13.98
N GLY A 178 14.57 -11.89 -13.61
CA GLY A 178 13.18 -12.22 -13.33
C GLY A 178 12.68 -13.59 -13.80
N LEU A 179 13.50 -14.65 -13.74
CA LEU A 179 13.01 -16.02 -13.96
C LEU A 179 12.19 -16.52 -12.75
N GLY A 180 10.91 -16.13 -12.67
CA GLY A 180 9.94 -16.71 -11.74
C GLY A 180 9.42 -18.05 -12.27
N LEU A 181 9.67 -19.15 -11.53
CA LEU A 181 9.18 -20.54 -11.61
C LEU A 181 9.05 -21.29 -12.96
N PHE A 182 8.97 -20.64 -14.12
CA PHE A 182 8.95 -21.24 -15.46
C PHE A 182 10.35 -21.32 -16.11
N GLY A 183 11.29 -20.49 -15.63
CA GLY A 183 12.63 -20.37 -16.19
C GLY A 183 13.47 -21.65 -16.13
N ARG A 184 13.30 -22.47 -15.10
CA ARG A 184 14.02 -23.76 -14.97
C ARG A 184 13.60 -24.77 -16.04
N LYS A 185 12.34 -24.74 -16.50
CA LYS A 185 11.84 -25.68 -17.51
C LYS A 185 12.31 -25.31 -18.91
N LEU A 186 12.27 -24.02 -19.25
CA LEU A 186 12.74 -23.49 -20.54
C LEU A 186 14.28 -23.58 -20.69
N TYR A 187 15.04 -23.28 -19.64
CA TYR A 187 16.50 -23.42 -19.66
C TYR A 187 16.95 -24.90 -19.81
N GLY A 188 16.21 -25.82 -19.16
CA GLY A 188 16.43 -27.26 -19.29
C GLY A 188 16.11 -27.80 -20.70
N GLU A 189 15.07 -27.29 -21.37
CA GLU A 189 14.74 -27.67 -22.75
C GLU A 189 15.70 -27.07 -23.79
N TYR A 190 16.16 -25.83 -23.59
CA TYR A 190 17.17 -25.20 -24.46
C TYR A 190 18.49 -25.98 -24.47
N ARG A 191 19.00 -26.39 -23.29
CA ARG A 191 20.22 -27.23 -23.17
C ARG A 191 20.09 -28.60 -23.83
N LYS A 192 18.88 -29.13 -24.01
CA LYS A 192 18.63 -30.41 -24.69
C LYS A 192 18.61 -30.24 -26.22
N LYS A 193 18.16 -29.09 -26.73
CA LYS A 193 18.14 -28.78 -28.17
C LYS A 193 19.49 -28.26 -28.68
N HIS A 194 20.31 -27.69 -27.79
CA HIS A 194 21.65 -27.19 -28.10
C HIS A 194 22.66 -27.75 -27.09
N PRO A 195 23.00 -29.05 -27.18
CA PRO A 195 24.10 -29.61 -26.41
C PRO A 195 25.39 -28.89 -26.81
N LYS A 196 26.18 -28.46 -25.82
CA LYS A 196 27.48 -27.84 -26.08
C LYS A 196 28.34 -28.87 -26.82
N GLU A 197 28.89 -28.49 -27.96
CA GLU A 197 30.02 -29.19 -28.56
C GLU A 197 31.17 -29.10 -27.54
N GLU A 198 31.64 -30.25 -27.06
CA GLU A 198 32.84 -30.33 -26.22
C GLU A 198 34.03 -29.92 -27.09
N GLU A 199 34.69 -28.82 -26.70
CA GLU A 199 36.00 -28.45 -27.24
C GLU A 199 36.99 -29.58 -26.93
N ALA A 200 37.58 -30.15 -27.98
CA ALA A 200 38.72 -31.06 -27.91
C ALA A 200 40.02 -30.31 -27.59
#